data_AF-A0A951CZ48-F1
#
_entry.id   AF-A0A951CZ48-F1
#
_cell.length_a   1.000
_cell.length_b   1.000
_cell.length_c   1.000
_cell.angle_alpha   90.00
_cell.angle_beta   90.00
_cell.angle_gamma   90.00
#
_symmetry.space_group_name_H-M   'P 1'
#
loop_
_entity.id
_entity.type
_entity.pdbx_description
1 polymer ?
#
loop_
_entity_poly.entity_id
_entity_poly.type
_entity_poly.pdbx_seq_one_letter_code
_entity_poly.pdbx_strand_id
1 'polypeptide(L)'
;MGAGVQFRVLGPFEVLRDDAPVALGGAQARALLAVLLLHRGEVVSADRLIDALWPERPPATAAKTVQVYVSRLRRVLGDGLLATRGSGYALTVEPEAVDADRFRSLASEARGELEAGDARRAATLLAEALGLWRGPPLAEFAYAPFAQAEIARLEEARLAALEARIEAELELGRHSALVSELEGLVREHPLRERLQAQLMLALYRSGRQA
;
A
#
# COMPACT_ATOMS: atom_id res chain seq x y z
N MET A 1 15.67 -0.92 -17.89
CA MET A 1 14.98 -0.51 -16.66
C MET A 1 14.77 0.99 -16.77
N GLY A 2 13.59 1.39 -17.25
CA GLY A 2 13.33 2.78 -17.61
C GLY A 2 13.27 3.66 -16.37
N ALA A 3 14.06 4.74 -16.39
CA ALA A 3 13.95 5.88 -15.51
C ALA A 3 12.48 6.31 -15.35
N GLY A 4 11.93 6.16 -14.15
CA GLY A 4 10.49 6.25 -13.90
C GLY A 4 10.18 6.76 -12.51
N VAL A 5 9.04 7.44 -12.36
CA VAL A 5 8.57 7.92 -11.07
C VAL A 5 7.88 6.77 -10.34
N GLN A 6 8.33 6.46 -9.13
CA GLN A 6 7.73 5.48 -8.23
C GLN A 6 7.00 6.16 -7.08
N PHE A 7 5.85 5.64 -6.71
CA PHE A 7 5.04 6.09 -5.59
C PHE A 7 5.03 4.99 -4.53
N ARG A 8 5.44 5.34 -3.32
CA ARG A 8 5.51 4.40 -2.21
C ARG A 8 4.53 4.80 -1.12
N VAL A 9 3.51 3.98 -0.92
CA VAL A 9 2.42 4.20 0.04
C VAL A 9 2.37 3.12 1.12
N LEU A 10 3.11 2.02 0.98
CA LEU A 10 3.19 0.95 2.00
C LEU A 10 4.17 1.34 3.12
N GLY A 11 3.93 2.47 3.76
CA GLY A 11 4.82 3.11 4.73
C GLY A 11 4.64 4.63 4.74
N PRO A 12 5.66 5.39 5.17
CA PRO A 12 5.73 6.82 4.92
C PRO A 12 5.58 7.12 3.42
N PHE A 13 4.76 8.12 3.09
CA PHE A 13 4.49 8.48 1.71
C PHE A 13 5.78 8.97 1.04
N GLU A 14 6.21 8.33 -0.02
CA GLU A 14 7.42 8.72 -0.74
C GLU A 14 7.16 8.71 -2.24
N VAL A 15 7.82 9.61 -2.94
CA VAL A 15 7.90 9.59 -4.40
C VAL A 15 9.36 9.58 -4.77
N LEU A 16 9.76 8.61 -5.55
CA LEU A 16 11.11 8.50 -6.08
C LEU A 16 11.10 8.76 -7.58
N ARG A 17 12.19 9.30 -8.08
CA ARG A 17 12.51 9.32 -9.51
C ARG A 17 13.91 8.76 -9.63
N ASP A 18 14.06 7.72 -10.44
CA ASP A 18 15.37 7.07 -10.66
C ASP A 18 16.02 6.67 -9.32
N ASP A 19 15.20 6.10 -8.44
CA ASP A 19 15.51 5.70 -7.06
C ASP A 19 15.92 6.85 -6.09
N ALA A 20 15.88 8.11 -6.54
CA ALA A 20 16.14 9.27 -5.71
C ALA A 20 14.85 9.94 -5.20
N PRO A 21 14.77 10.34 -3.91
CA PRO A 21 13.60 11.05 -3.37
C PRO A 21 13.28 12.36 -4.08
N VAL A 22 12.00 12.56 -4.41
CA VAL A 22 11.48 13.78 -5.03
C VAL A 22 10.95 14.73 -3.96
N ALA A 23 11.44 15.96 -3.95
CA ALA A 23 10.97 17.00 -3.04
C ALA A 23 9.59 17.54 -3.46
N LEU A 24 8.53 16.90 -2.98
CA LEU A 24 7.13 17.25 -3.29
C LEU A 24 6.68 18.61 -2.71
N GLY A 25 7.42 19.14 -1.74
CA GLY A 25 7.06 20.35 -1.00
C GLY A 25 6.39 20.05 0.35
N GLY A 26 5.62 21.00 0.86
CA GLY A 26 4.98 20.89 2.19
C GLY A 26 3.81 19.89 2.24
N ALA A 27 3.31 19.65 3.46
CA ALA A 27 2.30 18.64 3.76
C ALA A 27 1.06 18.70 2.84
N GLN A 28 0.57 19.90 2.49
CA GLN A 28 -0.61 20.02 1.64
C GLN A 28 -0.37 19.63 0.17
N ALA A 29 0.83 19.89 -0.38
CA ALA A 29 1.16 19.43 -1.73
C ALA A 29 1.29 17.90 -1.78
N ARG A 30 1.84 17.32 -0.71
CA ARG A 30 1.95 15.86 -0.53
C ARG A 30 0.58 15.22 -0.38
N ALA A 31 -0.30 15.79 0.45
CA ALA A 31 -1.68 15.35 0.60
C ALA A 31 -2.46 15.43 -0.71
N LEU A 32 -2.30 16.52 -1.49
CA LEU A 32 -2.95 16.65 -2.80
C LEU A 32 -2.53 15.51 -3.73
N LEU A 33 -1.23 15.21 -3.78
CA LEU A 33 -0.73 14.12 -4.60
C LEU A 33 -1.23 12.76 -4.11
N ALA A 34 -1.27 12.53 -2.79
CA ALA A 34 -1.81 11.31 -2.22
C ALA A 34 -3.29 11.13 -2.59
N VAL A 35 -4.13 12.16 -2.47
CA VAL A 35 -5.54 12.11 -2.90
C VAL A 35 -5.65 11.72 -4.37
N LEU A 36 -4.85 12.34 -5.25
CA LEU A 36 -4.84 12.00 -6.67
C LEU A 36 -4.34 10.57 -6.94
N LEU A 37 -3.36 10.08 -6.19
CA LEU A 37 -2.84 8.72 -6.32
C LEU A 37 -3.86 7.66 -5.88
N LEU A 38 -4.63 7.95 -4.84
CA LEU A 38 -5.73 7.07 -4.40
C LEU A 38 -6.86 6.98 -5.44
N HIS A 39 -7.01 8.02 -6.26
CA HIS A 39 -7.96 8.11 -7.38
C HIS A 39 -7.25 8.09 -8.74
N ARG A 40 -6.11 7.41 -8.84
CA ARG A 40 -5.33 7.33 -10.07
C ARG A 40 -6.17 6.75 -11.21
N GLY A 41 -6.01 7.31 -12.41
CA GLY A 41 -6.83 6.99 -13.58
C GLY A 41 -8.19 7.72 -13.62
N GLU A 42 -8.61 8.37 -12.53
CA GLU A 42 -9.85 9.15 -12.47
C GLU A 42 -9.60 10.66 -12.49
N VAL A 43 -10.63 11.43 -12.84
CA VAL A 43 -10.59 12.90 -12.73
C VAL A 43 -11.12 13.31 -11.36
N VAL A 44 -10.28 13.94 -10.56
CA VAL A 44 -10.65 14.52 -9.27
C VAL A 44 -10.90 16.02 -9.44
N SER A 45 -12.10 16.50 -9.09
CA SER A 45 -12.44 17.92 -9.20
C SER A 45 -11.60 18.78 -8.25
N ALA A 46 -11.45 20.07 -8.59
CA ALA A 46 -10.81 21.03 -7.69
C ALA A 46 -11.51 21.11 -6.33
N ASP A 47 -12.84 21.10 -6.30
CA ASP A 47 -13.64 21.13 -5.06
C ASP A 47 -13.35 19.91 -4.17
N ARG A 48 -13.29 18.71 -4.74
CA ARG A 48 -12.97 17.49 -3.99
C ARG A 48 -11.54 17.52 -3.43
N LEU A 49 -10.59 18.11 -4.17
CA LEU A 49 -9.23 18.33 -3.64
C LEU A 49 -9.24 19.36 -2.50
N ILE A 50 -10.03 20.43 -2.60
CA ILE A 50 -10.18 21.43 -1.54
C ILE A 50 -10.74 20.78 -0.28
N ASP A 51 -11.83 20.01 -0.41
CA ASP A 51 -12.47 19.33 0.72
C ASP A 51 -11.52 18.33 1.40
N ALA A 52 -10.70 17.61 0.62
CA ALA A 52 -9.72 16.68 1.17
C ALA A 52 -8.56 17.39 1.89
N LEU A 53 -8.14 18.58 1.42
CA LEU A 53 -7.03 19.34 1.99
C LEU A 53 -7.43 20.21 3.17
N TRP A 54 -8.68 20.67 3.20
CA TRP A 54 -9.24 21.55 4.21
C TRP A 54 -10.66 21.11 4.59
N PRO A 55 -10.82 19.97 5.29
CA PRO A 55 -12.14 19.38 5.56
C PRO A 55 -13.07 20.25 6.40
N GLU A 56 -12.55 21.21 7.16
CA GLU A 56 -13.36 22.07 8.03
C GLU A 56 -13.51 23.51 7.51
N ARG A 57 -12.40 24.16 7.18
CA ARG A 57 -12.39 25.59 6.80
C ARG A 57 -11.40 25.84 5.65
N PRO A 58 -11.85 25.70 4.39
CA PRO A 58 -11.01 26.08 3.26
C PRO A 58 -10.78 27.60 3.24
N PRO A 59 -9.54 28.05 2.97
CA PRO A 59 -9.28 29.48 2.79
C PRO A 59 -9.95 29.99 1.51
N ALA A 60 -10.25 31.29 1.45
CA ALA A 60 -10.80 31.93 0.24
C ALA A 60 -9.89 31.74 -1.00
N THR A 61 -8.61 31.46 -0.79
CA THR A 61 -7.61 31.22 -1.83
C THR A 61 -7.45 29.74 -2.20
N ALA A 62 -8.24 28.81 -1.65
CA ALA A 62 -8.05 27.36 -1.77
C ALA A 62 -7.90 26.90 -3.23
N ALA A 63 -8.79 27.33 -4.13
CA ALA A 63 -8.72 26.98 -5.55
C ALA A 63 -7.40 27.42 -6.21
N LYS A 64 -6.94 28.64 -5.90
CA LYS A 64 -5.65 29.15 -6.40
C LYS A 64 -4.49 28.35 -5.81
N THR A 65 -4.56 27.99 -4.54
CA THR A 65 -3.55 27.18 -3.85
C THR A 65 -3.43 25.78 -4.46
N VAL A 66 -4.56 25.13 -4.79
CA VAL A 66 -4.58 23.85 -5.53
C VAL A 66 -3.85 23.97 -6.86
N GLN A 67 -4.13 25.01 -7.64
CA GLN A 67 -3.44 25.25 -8.93
C GLN A 67 -1.93 25.41 -8.75
N VAL A 68 -1.49 26.13 -7.70
CA VAL A 68 -0.06 26.29 -7.39
C VAL A 68 0.59 24.96 -7.04
N TYR A 69 -0.06 24.12 -6.23
CA TYR A 69 0.44 22.79 -5.88
C TYR A 69 0.51 21.88 -7.10
N VAL A 70 -0.52 21.84 -7.94
CA VAL A 70 -0.50 21.09 -9.20
C VAL A 70 0.63 21.55 -10.10
N SER A 71 0.82 22.87 -10.27
CA SER A 71 1.92 23.40 -11.08
C SER A 71 3.29 22.99 -10.54
N ARG A 72 3.46 22.95 -9.21
CA ARG A 72 4.71 22.51 -8.58
C ARG A 72 4.94 21.02 -8.77
N LEU A 73 3.91 20.21 -8.53
CA LEU A 73 3.94 18.77 -8.67
C LEU A 73 4.29 18.36 -10.11
N ARG A 74 3.72 19.01 -11.13
CA ARG A 74 4.11 18.77 -12.54
C ARG A 74 5.61 18.94 -12.78
N ARG A 75 6.21 20.01 -12.24
CA ARG A 75 7.65 20.26 -12.41
C ARG A 75 8.51 19.17 -11.79
N VAL A 76 8.11 18.64 -10.63
CA VAL A 76 8.92 17.65 -9.91
C VAL A 76 8.61 16.20 -10.32
N LEU A 77 7.39 15.90 -10.76
CA LEU A 77 6.98 14.58 -11.26
C LEU A 77 7.31 14.39 -12.75
N GLY A 78 7.44 15.49 -13.50
CA GLY A 78 7.71 15.44 -14.94
C GLY A 78 6.42 15.45 -15.73
N ASP A 79 6.57 15.59 -17.05
CA ASP A 79 5.43 15.73 -17.94
C ASP A 79 4.68 14.41 -18.13
N GLY A 80 3.37 14.51 -18.36
CA GLY A 80 2.51 13.38 -18.70
C GLY A 80 1.78 12.70 -17.54
N LEU A 81 2.32 12.72 -16.31
CA LEU A 81 1.68 12.02 -15.18
C LEU A 81 0.46 12.77 -14.62
N LEU A 82 0.53 14.10 -14.51
CA LEU A 82 -0.50 14.93 -13.88
C LEU A 82 -1.15 15.88 -14.88
N ALA A 83 -2.34 15.54 -15.36
CA ALA A 83 -3.08 16.29 -16.37
C ALA A 83 -4.24 17.11 -15.77
N THR A 84 -4.57 18.24 -16.40
CA THR A 84 -5.85 18.93 -16.15
C THR A 84 -6.87 18.35 -17.11
N ARG A 85 -8.03 17.94 -16.61
CA ARG A 85 -9.12 17.34 -17.41
C ARG A 85 -10.42 18.02 -16.99
N GLY A 86 -11.01 18.82 -17.88
CA GLY A 86 -12.18 19.63 -17.54
C GLY A 86 -11.91 20.55 -16.35
N SER A 87 -12.76 20.47 -15.32
CA SER A 87 -12.64 21.22 -14.07
C SER A 87 -11.80 20.53 -12.98
N GLY A 88 -11.11 19.44 -13.32
CA GLY A 88 -10.34 18.64 -12.37
C GLY A 88 -8.94 18.26 -12.84
N TYR A 89 -8.34 17.34 -12.08
CA TYR A 89 -6.99 16.85 -12.27
C TYR A 89 -6.98 15.33 -12.25
N ALA A 90 -6.16 14.73 -13.09
CA ALA A 90 -6.00 13.28 -13.17
C ALA A 90 -4.52 12.92 -13.06
N LEU A 91 -4.21 11.97 -12.18
CA LEU A 91 -2.90 11.35 -12.10
C LEU A 91 -2.96 10.00 -12.84
N THR A 92 -2.15 9.85 -13.88
CA THR A 92 -2.01 8.60 -14.65
C THR A 92 -0.64 8.02 -14.35
N VAL A 93 -0.62 6.82 -13.77
CA VAL A 93 0.60 6.09 -13.40
C VAL A 93 0.42 4.64 -13.79
N GLU A 94 1.50 4.00 -14.25
CA GLU A 94 1.49 2.56 -14.46
C GLU A 94 1.32 1.84 -13.12
N PRO A 95 0.58 0.71 -13.05
CA PRO A 95 0.39 -0.03 -11.81
C PRO A 95 1.72 -0.38 -11.12
N GLU A 96 2.74 -0.80 -11.86
CA GLU A 96 4.04 -1.20 -11.32
C GLU A 96 4.82 -0.02 -10.70
N ALA A 97 4.42 1.22 -10.99
CA ALA A 97 4.99 2.42 -10.38
C ALA A 97 4.49 2.64 -8.95
N VAL A 98 3.45 1.94 -8.49
CA VAL A 98 2.89 2.08 -7.15
C VAL A 98 3.16 0.80 -6.35
N ASP A 99 3.87 0.90 -5.23
CA ASP A 99 4.22 -0.26 -4.40
C ASP A 99 2.99 -1.08 -3.94
N ALA A 100 1.87 -0.42 -3.64
CA ALA A 100 0.60 -1.07 -3.31
C ALA A 100 0.00 -1.88 -4.46
N ASP A 101 0.13 -1.44 -5.70
CA ASP A 101 -0.33 -2.19 -6.88
C ASP A 101 0.58 -3.39 -7.14
N ARG A 102 1.90 -3.20 -7.04
CA ARG A 102 2.86 -4.32 -7.11
C ARG A 102 2.62 -5.36 -6.02
N PHE A 103 2.37 -4.92 -4.79
CA PHE A 103 2.00 -5.81 -3.68
C PHE A 103 0.75 -6.64 -4.00
N ARG A 104 -0.32 -6.01 -4.50
CA ARG A 104 -1.55 -6.71 -4.88
C ARG A 104 -1.32 -7.70 -6.02
N SER A 105 -0.53 -7.33 -7.02
CA SER A 105 -0.19 -8.22 -8.13
C SER A 105 0.55 -9.47 -7.65
N LEU A 106 1.61 -9.30 -6.86
CA LEU A 106 2.38 -10.41 -6.28
C LEU A 106 1.53 -11.30 -5.36
N ALA A 107 0.67 -10.72 -4.53
CA ALA A 107 -0.24 -11.47 -3.66
C ALA A 107 -1.30 -12.25 -4.46
N SER A 108 -1.75 -11.71 -5.60
CA SER A 108 -2.67 -12.40 -6.50
C SER A 108 -1.99 -13.54 -7.25
N GLU A 109 -0.77 -13.32 -7.76
CA GLU A 109 0.03 -14.37 -8.41
C GLU A 109 0.30 -15.52 -7.42
N ALA A 110 0.72 -15.21 -6.20
CA ALA A 110 0.98 -16.21 -5.18
C ALA A 110 -0.24 -17.06 -4.82
N ARG A 111 -1.45 -16.49 -4.89
CA ARG A 111 -2.69 -17.24 -4.68
C ARG A 111 -2.91 -18.27 -5.79
N GLY A 112 -2.68 -17.88 -7.05
CA GLY A 112 -2.73 -18.82 -8.18
C GLY A 112 -1.72 -19.95 -8.04
N GLU A 113 -0.54 -19.66 -7.51
CA GLU A 113 0.50 -20.66 -7.25
C GLU A 113 0.12 -21.63 -6.12
N LEU A 114 -0.52 -21.14 -5.04
CA LEU A 114 -1.09 -22.01 -4.00
C LEU A 114 -2.18 -22.93 -4.57
N GLU A 115 -3.09 -22.39 -5.38
CA GLU A 115 -4.14 -23.17 -6.03
C GLU A 115 -3.58 -24.25 -6.99
N ALA A 116 -2.43 -23.96 -7.62
CA ALA A 116 -1.69 -24.90 -8.44
C ALA A 116 -0.83 -25.90 -7.64
N GLY A 117 -0.74 -25.75 -6.32
CA GLY A 117 0.06 -26.59 -5.43
C GLY A 117 1.56 -26.27 -5.41
N ASP A 118 1.99 -25.13 -5.97
CA ASP A 118 3.37 -24.65 -5.87
C ASP A 118 3.55 -23.71 -4.65
N ALA A 119 3.53 -24.32 -3.47
CA ALA A 119 3.77 -23.62 -2.21
C ALA A 119 5.13 -22.88 -2.19
N ARG A 120 6.14 -23.37 -2.92
CA ARG A 120 7.47 -22.75 -2.93
C ARG A 120 7.46 -21.44 -3.70
N ARG A 121 6.82 -21.41 -4.87
CA ARG A 121 6.65 -20.20 -5.66
C ARG A 121 5.77 -19.20 -4.91
N ALA A 122 4.66 -19.65 -4.34
CA ALA A 122 3.78 -18.82 -3.54
C ALA A 122 4.52 -18.15 -2.36
N ALA A 123 5.29 -18.92 -1.57
CA ALA A 123 6.07 -18.39 -0.46
C ALA A 123 7.07 -17.31 -0.90
N THR A 124 7.69 -17.49 -2.07
CA THR A 124 8.66 -16.53 -2.63
C THR A 124 7.99 -15.22 -3.02
N LEU A 125 6.87 -15.30 -3.74
CA LEU A 125 6.08 -14.13 -4.16
C LEU A 125 5.51 -13.36 -2.97
N LEU A 126 5.01 -14.07 -1.95
CA LEU A 126 4.47 -13.43 -0.74
C LEU A 126 5.57 -12.78 0.10
N ALA A 127 6.76 -13.39 0.17
CA ALA A 127 7.91 -12.77 0.82
C ALA A 127 8.34 -11.48 0.10
N GLU A 128 8.36 -11.48 -1.24
CA GLU A 128 8.63 -10.27 -2.02
C GLU A 128 7.55 -9.20 -1.79
N ALA A 129 6.27 -9.58 -1.85
CA ALA A 129 5.15 -8.68 -1.63
C ALA A 129 5.22 -8.01 -0.25
N LEU A 130 5.40 -8.82 0.81
CA LEU A 130 5.51 -8.34 2.17
C LEU A 130 6.77 -7.49 2.40
N GLY A 131 7.85 -7.76 1.66
CA GLY A 131 9.07 -6.96 1.67
C GLY A 131 8.92 -5.53 1.12
N LEU A 132 7.83 -5.23 0.39
CA LEU A 132 7.52 -3.87 -0.06
C LEU A 132 7.06 -2.95 1.09
N TRP A 133 6.63 -3.53 2.21
CA TRP A 133 6.12 -2.79 3.35
C TRP A 133 7.25 -2.19 4.20
N ARG A 134 7.21 -0.87 4.36
CA ARG A 134 8.18 -0.06 5.12
C ARG A 134 7.61 0.49 6.43
N GLY A 135 6.36 0.17 6.75
CA GLY A 135 5.65 0.62 7.94
C GLY A 135 4.13 0.62 7.76
N PRO A 136 3.37 1.30 8.63
CA PRO A 136 1.94 1.55 8.43
C PRO A 136 1.70 2.26 7.09
N PRO A 137 0.68 1.84 6.30
CA PRO A 137 0.45 2.42 4.99
C PRO A 137 -0.01 3.87 5.13
N LEU A 138 0.45 4.74 4.22
CA LEU A 138 0.14 6.17 4.21
C LEU A 138 0.39 6.83 5.59
N ALA A 139 1.47 6.48 6.29
CA ALA A 139 1.70 6.88 7.68
C ALA A 139 1.60 8.40 7.93
N GLU A 140 1.99 9.22 6.96
CA GLU A 140 1.86 10.70 7.02
C GLU A 140 0.41 11.17 7.06
N PHE A 141 -0.52 10.36 6.55
CA PHE A 141 -1.95 10.66 6.43
C PHE A 141 -2.81 9.73 7.30
N ALA A 142 -2.23 9.13 8.34
CA ALA A 142 -2.88 8.15 9.21
C ALA A 142 -4.19 8.63 9.85
N TYR A 143 -4.39 9.94 9.99
CA TYR A 143 -5.61 10.55 10.54
C TYR A 143 -6.42 11.34 9.50
N ALA A 144 -5.98 11.37 8.24
CA ALA A 144 -6.68 12.11 7.20
C ALA A 144 -7.91 11.32 6.74
N PRO A 145 -9.12 11.91 6.71
CA PRO A 145 -10.34 11.21 6.31
C PRO A 145 -10.25 10.57 4.91
N PHE A 146 -9.58 11.23 3.97
CA PHE A 146 -9.42 10.72 2.61
C PHE A 146 -8.61 9.42 2.51
N ALA A 147 -7.77 9.11 3.52
CA ALA A 147 -6.87 7.97 3.51
C ALA A 147 -7.42 6.75 4.29
N GLN A 148 -8.39 6.94 5.19
CA GLN A 148 -8.83 5.90 6.14
C GLN A 148 -9.29 4.61 5.46
N ALA A 149 -10.12 4.73 4.42
CA ALA A 149 -10.63 3.57 3.69
C ALA A 149 -9.50 2.81 2.99
N GLU A 150 -8.50 3.51 2.46
CA GLU A 150 -7.36 2.86 1.82
C GLU A 150 -6.44 2.18 2.82
N ILE A 151 -6.16 2.84 3.93
CA ILE A 151 -5.34 2.29 5.02
C ILE A 151 -5.95 0.97 5.48
N ALA A 152 -7.24 0.95 5.82
CA ALA A 152 -7.93 -0.26 6.25
C ALA A 152 -7.87 -1.38 5.19
N ARG A 153 -8.08 -1.03 3.91
CA ARG A 153 -8.00 -1.99 2.79
C ARG A 153 -6.59 -2.58 2.63
N LEU A 154 -5.56 -1.76 2.77
CA LEU A 154 -4.16 -2.19 2.65
C LEU A 154 -3.76 -3.07 3.84
N GLU A 155 -4.13 -2.68 5.06
CA GLU A 155 -3.85 -3.46 6.28
C GLU A 155 -4.52 -4.83 6.23
N GLU A 156 -5.79 -4.90 5.81
CA GLU A 156 -6.49 -6.17 5.59
C GLU A 156 -5.75 -7.04 4.56
N ALA A 157 -5.35 -6.46 3.44
CA ALA A 157 -4.63 -7.18 2.39
C ALA A 157 -3.25 -7.68 2.87
N ARG A 158 -2.57 -6.92 3.74
CA ARG A 158 -1.31 -7.33 4.38
C ARG A 158 -1.51 -8.55 5.26
N LEU A 159 -2.56 -8.55 6.08
CA LEU A 159 -2.87 -9.68 6.96
C LEU A 159 -3.20 -10.94 6.15
N ALA A 160 -4.01 -10.81 5.11
CA ALA A 160 -4.31 -11.92 4.20
C ALA A 160 -3.04 -12.47 3.52
N ALA A 161 -2.10 -11.60 3.11
CA ALA A 161 -0.82 -12.04 2.55
C ALA A 161 0.09 -12.72 3.57
N LEU A 162 0.10 -12.27 4.83
CA LEU A 162 0.80 -12.95 5.92
C LEU A 162 0.24 -14.35 6.17
N GLU A 163 -1.09 -14.47 6.27
CA GLU A 163 -1.79 -15.75 6.43
C GLU A 163 -1.49 -16.71 5.27
N ALA A 164 -1.51 -16.23 4.02
CA ALA A 164 -1.15 -17.03 2.85
C ALA A 164 0.33 -17.46 2.87
N ARG A 165 1.24 -16.58 3.32
CA ARG A 165 2.68 -16.92 3.41
C ARG A 165 2.87 -18.04 4.42
N ILE A 166 2.22 -17.93 5.57
CA ILE A 166 2.27 -18.94 6.63
C ILE A 166 1.71 -20.28 6.13
N GLU A 167 0.62 -20.27 5.38
CA GLU A 167 0.06 -21.49 4.75
C GLU A 167 1.10 -22.14 3.82
N ALA A 168 1.69 -21.38 2.91
CA ALA A 168 2.74 -21.87 2.01
C ALA A 168 3.94 -22.47 2.78
N GLU A 169 4.40 -21.78 3.82
CA GLU A 169 5.51 -22.24 4.66
C GLU A 169 5.16 -23.51 5.46
N LEU A 170 3.91 -23.63 5.91
CA LEU A 170 3.39 -24.85 6.53
C LEU A 170 3.32 -26.01 5.53
N GLU A 171 2.94 -25.79 4.27
CA GLU A 171 2.97 -26.85 3.26
C GLU A 171 4.38 -27.33 2.94
N LEU A 172 5.36 -26.43 3.01
CA LEU A 172 6.79 -26.73 2.82
C LEU A 172 7.45 -27.40 4.04
N GLY A 173 6.72 -27.71 5.10
CA GLY A 173 7.24 -28.39 6.28
C GLY A 173 7.98 -27.48 7.27
N ARG A 174 7.93 -26.14 7.11
CA ARG A 174 8.75 -25.19 7.89
C ARG A 174 8.11 -24.77 9.22
N HIS A 175 7.38 -25.68 9.86
CA HIS A 175 6.47 -25.37 10.97
C HIS A 175 7.14 -24.77 12.21
N SER A 176 8.28 -25.32 12.62
CA SER A 176 8.96 -24.92 13.87
C SER A 176 9.46 -23.48 13.83
N ALA A 177 9.82 -22.98 12.65
CA ALA A 177 10.25 -21.61 12.45
C ALA A 177 9.10 -20.60 12.55
N LEU A 178 7.84 -21.03 12.37
CA LEU A 178 6.67 -20.16 12.35
C LEU A 178 6.02 -19.93 13.72
N VAL A 179 6.29 -20.79 14.70
CA VAL A 179 5.59 -20.77 16.01
C VAL A 179 5.70 -19.40 16.68
N SER A 180 6.92 -18.87 16.84
CA SER A 180 7.14 -17.59 17.54
C SER A 180 6.47 -16.41 16.81
N GLU A 181 6.47 -16.43 15.47
CA GLU A 181 5.80 -15.40 14.66
C GLU A 181 4.28 -15.48 14.82
N LEU A 182 3.71 -16.69 14.73
CA LEU A 182 2.29 -16.95 14.89
C LEU A 182 1.78 -16.58 16.29
N GLU A 183 2.55 -16.85 17.35
CA GLU A 183 2.24 -16.38 18.71
C GLU A 183 2.17 -14.85 18.79
N GLY A 184 3.06 -14.14 18.07
CA GLY A 184 3.02 -12.70 17.92
C GLY A 184 1.73 -12.22 17.25
N LEU A 185 1.45 -12.77 16.07
CA LEU A 185 0.31 -12.39 15.25
C LEU A 185 -1.03 -12.72 15.91
N VAL A 186 -1.16 -13.84 16.61
CA VAL A 186 -2.39 -14.19 17.36
C VAL A 186 -2.61 -13.24 18.54
N ARG A 187 -1.54 -12.78 19.21
CA ARG A 187 -1.66 -11.80 20.28
C ARG A 187 -2.11 -10.43 19.76
N GLU A 188 -1.61 -10.04 18.59
CA GLU A 188 -1.97 -8.77 17.94
C GLU A 188 -3.38 -8.82 17.32
N HIS A 189 -3.77 -9.98 16.79
CA HIS A 189 -5.05 -10.19 16.09
C HIS A 189 -5.83 -11.38 16.68
N PRO A 190 -6.31 -11.29 17.94
CA PRO A 190 -6.93 -12.41 18.64
C PRO A 190 -8.23 -12.90 17.99
N LEU A 191 -8.90 -12.09 17.17
CA LEU A 191 -10.15 -12.47 16.49
C LEU A 191 -9.93 -13.10 15.10
N ARG A 192 -8.68 -13.31 14.67
CA ARG A 192 -8.35 -13.97 13.40
C ARG A 192 -8.26 -15.48 13.58
N GLU A 193 -9.38 -16.17 13.35
CA GLU A 193 -9.46 -17.64 13.47
C GLU A 193 -8.41 -18.37 12.62
N ARG A 194 -8.09 -17.85 11.44
CA ARG A 194 -7.10 -18.45 10.54
C ARG A 194 -5.70 -18.48 11.15
N LEU A 195 -5.25 -17.39 11.77
CA LEU A 195 -3.96 -17.33 12.47
C LEU A 195 -3.94 -18.30 13.68
N GLN A 196 -5.06 -18.41 14.41
CA GLN A 196 -5.17 -19.37 15.51
C GLN A 196 -5.04 -20.81 15.01
N ALA A 197 -5.76 -21.16 13.94
CA ALA A 197 -5.70 -22.49 13.33
C ALA A 197 -4.29 -22.81 12.82
N GLN A 198 -3.61 -21.84 12.21
CA GLN A 198 -2.22 -21.99 11.76
C GLN A 198 -1.26 -22.19 12.93
N LEU A 199 -1.43 -21.48 14.05
CA LEU A 199 -0.64 -21.68 15.27
C LEU A 199 -0.83 -23.09 15.84
N MET A 200 -2.07 -23.56 15.96
CA MET A 200 -2.38 -24.92 16.41
C MET A 200 -1.70 -25.97 15.51
N LEU A 201 -1.80 -25.80 14.19
CA LEU A 201 -1.17 -26.70 13.22
C LEU A 201 0.36 -26.70 13.31
N ALA A 202 0.97 -25.52 13.48
CA ALA A 202 2.41 -25.38 13.63
C ALA A 202 2.93 -26.07 14.90
N LEU A 203 2.24 -25.88 16.04
CA LEU A 203 2.57 -26.52 17.31
C LEU A 203 2.45 -28.05 17.22
N TYR A 204 1.34 -28.54 16.67
CA TYR A 204 1.10 -29.97 16.47
C TYR A 204 2.18 -30.61 15.61
N ARG A 205 2.48 -30.04 14.43
CA ARG A 205 3.49 -30.59 13.51
C ARG A 205 4.93 -30.42 14.00
N SER A 206 5.17 -29.57 14.99
CA SER A 206 6.48 -29.41 15.64
C SER A 206 6.71 -30.37 16.81
N GLY A 207 5.77 -31.29 17.10
CA GLY A 207 5.85 -32.20 18.25
C GLY A 207 5.78 -31.48 19.60
N ARG A 208 5.33 -30.22 19.61
CA ARG A 208 5.15 -29.40 20.81
C ARG A 208 3.68 -29.37 21.22
N GLN A 209 3.10 -30.54 21.40
CA GLN A 209 1.84 -30.66 22.12
C GLN A 209 2.13 -30.37 23.59
N ALA A 210 1.52 -29.31 24.13
CA ALA A 210 1.40 -29.11 25.58
C ALA A 210 0.29 -30.02 26.12
#